data_AF-A0A1J5E8F6-F1
#
_entry.id   AF-A0A1J5E8F6-F1
#
_cell.length_a   1.000
_cell.length_b   1.000
_cell.length_c   1.000
_cell.angle_alpha   90.00
_cell.angle_beta   90.00
_cell.angle_gamma   90.00
#
_symmetry.space_group_name_H-M   'P 1'
#
loop_
_entity.id
_entity.type
_entity.pdbx_description
1 polymer ?
#
loop_
_entity_poly.entity_id
_entity_poly.type
_entity_poly.pdbx_seq_one_letter_code
_entity_poly.pdbx_strand_id
1 'polypeptide(L)'
;MLALAALLTSCYLPFGEPNRADRIRDLVRRVDEAVAAEEDNELLERASALRALDPAPAVAARVDALAVAAASKLGDENALATWLERLNVSLTELGRSDRQTVTANERDQVRQLAEESLRLSHQQLFERWSGRGTEQTTELLVRCFQIYETHFGSALLVADVLWNQAEFLRRQGESLAAVPLYEEIQSKDFSGNYTRRAVERVEQIWSMASESTPLPRDLEERMEVASPHKEWIAQAEREIALEPESPVAFEMELRIAEIQLAYRQVDEAYGTLRSIIDRGNEHVAVKAASVLLQHIADHSASSRDFKQARKELQANKVLWNNKEFRKLTQDLRRQVEGK
;
A
#
# COMPACT_ATOMS: atom_id res chain seq x y z
N MET A 1 -0.50 44.03 21.14
CA MET A 1 0.35 43.93 22.35
C MET A 1 -0.35 44.37 23.65
N LEU A 2 -1.07 45.50 23.72
CA LEU A 2 -1.79 45.91 24.94
C LEU A 2 -3.04 45.06 25.29
N ALA A 3 -3.66 44.40 24.30
CA ALA A 3 -4.79 43.47 24.54
C ALA A 3 -4.36 42.11 25.14
N LEU A 4 -3.15 41.65 24.84
CA LEU A 4 -2.59 40.39 25.36
C LEU A 4 -2.17 40.52 26.84
N ALA A 5 -1.65 41.69 27.23
CA ALA A 5 -1.30 42.00 28.61
C ALA A 5 -2.53 42.11 29.54
N ALA A 6 -3.69 42.54 29.02
CA ALA A 6 -4.94 42.61 29.78
C ALA A 6 -5.55 41.22 30.05
N LEU A 7 -5.37 40.27 29.14
CA LEU A 7 -5.80 38.86 29.31
C LEU A 7 -4.93 38.12 30.33
N LEU A 8 -3.61 38.29 30.28
CA LEU A 8 -2.67 37.64 31.19
C LEU A 8 -2.78 38.16 32.64
N THR A 9 -3.14 39.42 32.84
CA THR A 9 -3.34 39.98 34.20
C THR A 9 -4.62 39.46 34.87
N SER A 10 -5.63 39.00 34.10
CA SER A 10 -6.87 38.44 34.67
C SER A 10 -6.73 36.98 35.14
N CYS A 11 -5.64 36.31 34.77
CA CYS A 11 -5.36 34.91 35.11
C CYS A 11 -4.44 34.75 36.35
N TYR A 12 -3.91 35.85 36.90
CA TYR A 12 -3.06 35.85 38.09
C TYR A 12 -3.86 36.32 39.33
N LEU A 13 -4.80 35.49 39.79
CA LEU A 13 -5.38 35.62 41.13
C LEU A 13 -5.47 34.24 41.79
N PRO A 14 -5.27 34.16 43.12
CA PRO A 14 -4.92 32.92 43.80
C PRO A 14 -6.05 31.89 43.82
N PHE A 15 -5.63 30.63 43.89
CA PHE A 15 -6.44 29.41 44.01
C PHE A 15 -7.67 29.58 44.92
N GLY A 16 -8.87 29.43 44.35
CA GLY A 16 -10.10 29.36 45.15
C GLY A 16 -11.46 29.57 44.47
N GLU A 17 -11.58 29.81 43.16
CA GLU A 17 -12.90 30.13 42.57
C GLU A 17 -13.66 28.94 41.94
N PRO A 18 -14.99 28.86 42.13
CA PRO A 18 -15.88 27.81 41.61
C PRO A 18 -16.10 27.84 40.08
N ASN A 19 -15.41 28.72 39.34
CA ASN A 19 -15.61 28.94 37.90
C ASN A 19 -14.49 28.39 36.99
N ARG A 20 -13.54 27.63 37.53
CA ARG A 20 -12.43 27.07 36.73
C ARG A 20 -12.92 26.13 35.63
N ALA A 21 -13.86 25.22 35.94
CA ALA A 21 -14.41 24.27 34.98
C ALA A 21 -15.21 24.96 33.86
N ASP A 22 -15.96 26.02 34.18
CA ASP A 22 -16.72 26.79 33.18
C ASP A 22 -15.80 27.64 32.30
N ARG A 23 -14.72 28.19 32.86
CA ARG A 23 -13.69 28.88 32.07
C ARG A 23 -12.93 27.92 31.16
N ILE A 24 -12.58 26.72 31.63
CA ILE A 24 -11.95 25.68 30.78
C ILE A 24 -12.91 25.27 29.66
N ARG A 25 -14.20 25.04 29.96
CA ARG A 25 -15.21 24.71 28.93
C ARG A 25 -15.40 25.84 27.92
N ASP A 26 -15.47 27.10 28.36
CA ASP A 26 -15.58 28.25 27.47
C ASP A 26 -14.35 28.39 26.55
N LEU A 27 -13.20 28.02 27.08
CA LEU A 27 -11.92 28.20 26.44
C LEU A 27 -11.59 27.04 25.48
N VAL A 28 -11.96 25.82 25.82
CA VAL A 28 -12.04 24.68 24.90
C VAL A 28 -13.02 24.96 23.76
N ARG A 29 -14.21 25.50 24.07
CA ARG A 29 -15.18 25.91 23.05
C ARG A 29 -14.61 26.95 22.09
N ARG A 30 -13.88 27.95 22.59
CA ARG A 30 -13.21 28.97 21.75
C ARG A 30 -12.10 28.39 20.88
N VAL A 31 -11.39 27.35 21.36
CA VAL A 31 -10.42 26.62 20.54
C VAL A 31 -11.14 25.84 19.45
N ASP A 32 -12.21 25.11 19.77
CA ASP A 32 -13.03 24.39 18.78
C ASP A 32 -13.61 25.38 17.74
N GLU A 33 -14.05 26.56 18.16
CA GLU A 33 -14.54 27.65 17.29
C GLU A 33 -13.44 28.27 16.43
N ALA A 34 -12.24 28.46 16.98
CA ALA A 34 -11.10 29.00 16.23
C ALA A 34 -10.54 27.97 15.22
N VAL A 35 -10.53 26.69 15.59
CA VAL A 35 -10.23 25.57 14.67
C VAL A 35 -11.25 25.53 13.54
N ALA A 36 -12.53 25.78 13.83
CA ALA A 36 -13.58 25.89 12.82
C ALA A 36 -13.48 27.18 11.96
N ALA A 37 -12.78 28.22 12.44
CA ALA A 37 -12.63 29.51 11.77
C ALA A 37 -11.35 29.66 10.93
N GLU A 38 -10.45 28.66 10.91
CA GLU A 38 -9.23 28.61 10.08
C GLU A 38 -8.22 29.76 10.28
N GLU A 39 -8.17 30.39 11.46
CA GLU A 39 -7.16 31.43 11.78
C GLU A 39 -5.85 30.81 12.31
N ASP A 40 -5.06 30.26 11.38
CA ASP A 40 -4.07 29.22 11.68
C ASP A 40 -2.84 29.66 12.54
N ASN A 41 -2.35 30.91 12.43
CA ASN A 41 -1.20 31.37 13.24
C ASN A 41 -1.58 31.80 14.66
N GLU A 42 -2.77 32.39 14.84
CA GLU A 42 -3.24 32.80 16.16
C GLU A 42 -3.61 31.58 17.02
N LEU A 43 -3.99 30.47 16.39
CA LEU A 43 -4.24 29.19 17.03
C LEU A 43 -3.00 28.62 17.75
N LEU A 44 -1.80 28.69 17.15
CA LEU A 44 -0.58 28.14 17.76
C LEU A 44 -0.09 28.96 18.96
N GLU A 45 -0.22 30.29 18.89
CA GLU A 45 0.08 31.19 20.01
C GLU A 45 -0.93 31.01 21.14
N ARG A 46 -2.23 30.94 20.81
CA ARG A 46 -3.29 30.67 21.78
C ARG A 46 -3.10 29.31 22.43
N ALA A 47 -2.87 28.23 21.67
CA ALA A 47 -2.59 26.89 22.21
C ALA A 47 -1.45 26.90 23.24
N SER A 48 -0.34 27.58 22.93
CA SER A 48 0.79 27.72 23.86
C SER A 48 0.40 28.45 25.16
N ALA A 49 -0.39 29.51 25.07
CA ALA A 49 -0.89 30.24 26.24
C ALA A 49 -1.86 29.39 27.10
N LEU A 50 -2.70 28.58 26.45
CA LEU A 50 -3.70 27.75 27.14
C LEU A 50 -3.08 26.60 27.92
N ARG A 51 -2.04 25.97 27.38
CA ARG A 51 -1.27 24.95 28.09
C ARG A 51 -0.64 25.50 29.38
N ALA A 52 -0.19 26.76 29.37
CA ALA A 52 0.38 27.40 30.55
C ALA A 52 -0.66 27.68 31.66
N LEU A 53 -1.95 27.73 31.30
CA LEU A 53 -3.06 28.04 32.22
C LEU A 53 -3.63 26.81 32.92
N ASP A 54 -3.54 25.62 32.32
CA ASP A 54 -3.96 24.38 32.97
C ASP A 54 -3.01 23.20 32.67
N PRO A 55 -2.24 22.73 33.68
CA PRO A 55 -1.32 21.60 33.52
C PRO A 55 -2.02 20.23 33.56
N ALA A 56 -3.36 20.17 33.59
CA ALA A 56 -4.08 18.90 33.57
C ALA A 56 -3.73 18.10 32.30
N PRO A 57 -3.28 16.82 32.42
CA PRO A 57 -2.80 16.04 31.27
C PRO A 57 -3.79 15.94 30.11
N ALA A 58 -5.10 15.87 30.40
CA ALA A 58 -6.14 15.81 29.36
C ALA A 58 -6.29 17.13 28.58
N VAL A 59 -6.15 18.28 29.25
CA VAL A 59 -6.20 19.60 28.59
C VAL A 59 -4.93 19.81 27.77
N ALA A 60 -3.76 19.46 28.31
CA ALA A 60 -2.49 19.53 27.60
C ALA A 60 -2.50 18.66 26.33
N ALA A 61 -2.93 17.40 26.43
CA ALA A 61 -3.02 16.50 25.27
C ALA A 61 -4.01 17.00 24.22
N ARG A 62 -5.16 17.55 24.63
CA ARG A 62 -6.15 18.13 23.69
C ARG A 62 -5.57 19.32 22.92
N VAL A 63 -4.93 20.24 23.62
CA VAL A 63 -4.31 21.43 23.04
C VAL A 63 -3.18 21.05 22.09
N ASP A 64 -2.31 20.13 22.52
CA ASP A 64 -1.20 19.66 21.69
C ASP A 64 -1.70 18.93 20.42
N ALA A 65 -2.78 18.14 20.50
CA ALA A 65 -3.39 17.47 19.35
C ALA A 65 -3.88 18.47 18.30
N LEU A 66 -4.60 19.51 18.74
CA LEU A 66 -5.10 20.55 17.84
C LEU A 66 -3.97 21.38 17.24
N ALA A 67 -2.91 21.64 18.01
CA ALA A 67 -1.73 22.35 17.52
C ALA A 67 -0.93 21.53 16.49
N VAL A 68 -0.88 20.20 16.64
CA VAL A 68 -0.34 19.28 15.62
C VAL A 68 -1.11 19.41 14.31
N ALA A 69 -2.45 19.33 14.36
CA ALA A 69 -3.29 19.46 13.17
C ALA A 69 -3.11 20.83 12.48
N ALA A 70 -3.05 21.92 13.26
CA ALA A 70 -2.84 23.26 12.74
C ALA A 70 -1.45 23.44 12.10
N ALA A 71 -0.37 23.01 12.79
CA ALA A 71 0.99 23.10 12.26
C ALA A 71 1.16 22.28 10.97
N SER A 72 0.53 21.11 10.90
CA SER A 72 0.53 20.28 9.69
C SER A 72 -0.17 20.98 8.53
N LYS A 73 -1.36 21.56 8.76
CA LYS A 73 -2.13 22.30 7.75
C LYS A 73 -1.33 23.48 7.19
N LEU A 74 -0.67 24.24 8.06
CA LEU A 74 0.20 25.36 7.71
C LEU A 74 1.45 24.95 6.92
N GLY A 75 1.88 23.71 7.07
CA GLY A 75 3.15 23.26 6.49
C GLY A 75 4.39 23.78 7.22
N ASP A 76 4.24 24.18 8.48
CA ASP A 76 5.37 24.54 9.32
C ASP A 76 5.94 23.28 9.98
N GLU A 77 6.97 22.71 9.34
CA GLU A 77 7.64 21.49 9.79
C GLU A 77 8.33 21.64 11.16
N ASN A 78 8.79 22.85 11.51
CA ASN A 78 9.43 23.11 12.79
C ASN A 78 8.40 23.21 13.92
N ALA A 79 7.28 23.88 13.67
CA ALA A 79 6.16 23.89 14.59
C ALA A 79 5.60 22.48 14.78
N LEU A 80 5.44 21.73 13.70
CA LEU A 80 4.92 20.36 13.77
C LEU A 80 5.83 19.43 14.58
N ALA A 81 7.16 19.49 14.37
CA ALA A 81 8.13 18.74 15.18
C ALA A 81 7.95 19.05 16.68
N THR A 82 7.85 20.34 17.01
CA THR A 82 7.67 20.80 18.39
C THR A 82 6.38 20.27 19.01
N TRP A 83 5.27 20.31 18.27
CA TRP A 83 3.97 19.89 18.76
C TRP A 83 3.81 18.37 18.83
N LEU A 84 4.48 17.60 17.96
CA LEU A 84 4.52 16.14 18.06
C LEU A 84 5.26 15.68 19.32
N GLU A 85 6.40 16.30 19.66
CA GLU A 85 7.10 15.99 20.92
C GLU A 85 6.25 16.31 22.15
N ARG A 86 5.59 17.45 22.11
CA ARG A 86 4.67 17.89 23.15
C ARG A 86 3.49 16.92 23.32
N LEU A 87 2.88 16.52 22.21
CA LEU A 87 1.78 15.55 22.20
C LEU A 87 2.24 14.20 22.76
N ASN A 88 3.43 13.73 22.39
CA ASN A 88 4.00 12.48 22.91
C ASN A 88 4.16 12.51 24.45
N VAL A 89 4.67 13.62 25.00
CA VAL A 89 4.77 13.82 26.46
C VAL A 89 3.37 13.84 27.09
N SER A 90 2.46 14.63 26.54
CA SER A 90 1.10 14.78 27.09
C SER A 90 0.31 13.46 27.06
N LEU A 91 0.45 12.63 26.02
CA LEU A 91 -0.15 11.29 25.95
C LEU A 91 0.49 10.31 26.95
N THR A 92 1.79 10.44 27.20
CA THR A 92 2.48 9.66 28.23
C THR A 92 1.95 10.00 29.62
N GLU A 93 1.82 11.29 29.93
CA GLU A 93 1.29 11.80 31.20
C GLU A 93 -0.20 11.45 31.39
N LEU A 94 -0.96 11.39 30.30
CA LEU A 94 -2.37 10.99 30.33
C LEU A 94 -2.56 9.53 30.80
N GLY A 95 -1.52 8.70 30.64
CA GLY A 95 -1.54 7.28 31.01
C GLY A 95 -2.43 6.42 30.10
N ARG A 96 -2.43 5.10 30.31
CA ARG A 96 -3.24 4.15 29.52
C ARG A 96 -4.75 4.36 29.79
N SER A 97 -5.60 4.01 28.81
CA SER A 97 -7.05 4.05 28.99
C SER A 97 -7.48 2.92 29.93
N ASP A 98 -7.90 3.28 31.14
CA ASP A 98 -8.53 2.37 32.10
C ASP A 98 -10.05 2.54 32.00
N ARG A 99 -10.73 1.63 31.29
CA ARG A 99 -12.19 1.65 30.99
C ARG A 99 -13.16 1.72 32.19
N GLN A 100 -12.69 1.94 33.42
CA GLN A 100 -13.47 1.71 34.65
C GLN A 100 -13.95 2.97 35.40
N THR A 101 -13.73 4.19 34.93
CA THR A 101 -14.18 5.41 35.65
C THR A 101 -14.87 6.41 34.73
N VAL A 102 -15.77 7.25 35.26
CA VAL A 102 -16.53 8.28 34.50
C VAL A 102 -15.60 9.33 33.83
N THR A 103 -14.37 9.48 34.33
CA THR A 103 -13.25 10.19 33.69
C THR A 103 -12.73 9.54 32.40
N ALA A 104 -13.17 8.32 32.07
CA ALA A 104 -12.87 7.65 30.80
C ALA A 104 -13.43 8.43 29.61
N ASN A 105 -14.57 9.11 29.75
CA ASN A 105 -15.17 9.81 28.61
C ASN A 105 -14.29 10.98 28.11
N GLU A 106 -13.74 11.80 29.01
CA GLU A 106 -12.87 12.92 28.61
C GLU A 106 -11.49 12.43 28.13
N ARG A 107 -10.90 11.43 28.79
CA ARG A 107 -9.60 10.86 28.36
C ARG A 107 -9.71 10.14 27.03
N ASP A 108 -10.79 9.40 26.80
CA ASP A 108 -11.02 8.68 25.55
C ASP A 108 -11.35 9.68 24.42
N GLN A 109 -12.12 10.74 24.67
CA GLN A 109 -12.34 11.81 23.70
C GLN A 109 -11.04 12.52 23.30
N VAL A 110 -10.17 12.83 24.27
CA VAL A 110 -8.87 13.45 23.99
C VAL A 110 -7.95 12.51 23.22
N ARG A 111 -7.96 11.21 23.53
CA ARG A 111 -7.23 10.19 22.76
C ARG A 111 -7.76 10.09 21.33
N GLN A 112 -9.08 10.04 21.13
CA GLN A 112 -9.68 10.04 19.79
C GLN A 112 -9.27 11.28 18.99
N LEU A 113 -9.33 12.46 19.59
CA LEU A 113 -8.90 13.69 18.93
C LEU A 113 -7.40 13.67 18.57
N ALA A 114 -6.56 13.19 19.47
CA ALA A 114 -5.12 13.04 19.23
C ALA A 114 -4.84 12.05 18.09
N GLU A 115 -5.56 10.93 18.07
CA GLU A 115 -5.49 9.93 17.00
C GLU A 115 -5.88 10.50 15.64
N GLU A 116 -7.00 11.23 15.56
CA GLU A 116 -7.49 11.88 14.34
C GLU A 116 -6.53 12.97 13.86
N SER A 117 -5.99 13.77 14.79
CA SER A 117 -5.05 14.86 14.49
C SER A 117 -3.72 14.33 13.96
N LEU A 118 -3.20 13.25 14.57
CA LEU A 118 -2.04 12.53 14.07
C LEU A 118 -2.32 11.93 12.68
N ARG A 119 -3.55 11.48 12.42
CA ARG A 119 -3.91 10.80 11.15
C ARG A 119 -3.92 11.77 10.00
N LEU A 120 -4.57 12.90 10.23
CA LEU A 120 -4.57 14.00 9.29
C LEU A 120 -3.14 14.47 9.02
N SER A 121 -2.32 14.63 10.06
CA SER A 121 -0.96 15.14 9.93
C SER A 121 -0.04 14.16 9.20
N HIS A 122 -0.13 12.87 9.51
CA HIS A 122 0.59 11.81 8.80
C HIS A 122 0.22 11.79 7.32
N GLN A 123 -1.07 11.86 7.01
CA GLN A 123 -1.53 11.89 5.62
C GLN A 123 -0.97 13.12 4.89
N GLN A 124 -1.08 14.32 5.46
CA GLN A 124 -0.58 15.55 4.85
C GLN A 124 0.94 15.54 4.65
N LEU A 125 1.69 15.02 5.62
CA LEU A 125 3.14 14.83 5.49
C LEU A 125 3.48 13.84 4.38
N PHE A 126 2.71 12.76 4.24
CA PHE A 126 2.96 11.75 3.22
C PHE A 126 2.66 12.26 1.81
N GLU A 127 1.58 13.03 1.66
CA GLU A 127 1.24 13.71 0.41
C GLU A 127 2.34 14.71 -0.01
N ARG A 128 2.96 15.41 0.93
CA ARG A 128 4.13 16.28 0.65
C ARG A 128 5.37 15.47 0.31
N TRP A 129 5.61 14.40 1.06
CA TRP A 129 6.77 13.54 0.89
C TRP A 129 6.80 12.86 -0.48
N SER A 130 5.68 12.28 -0.90
CA SER A 130 5.50 11.60 -2.19
C SER A 130 5.69 12.50 -3.41
N GLY A 131 5.68 13.84 -3.23
CA GLY A 131 6.00 14.79 -4.30
C GLY A 131 7.47 15.19 -4.34
N ARG A 132 8.04 15.63 -3.21
CA ARG A 132 9.43 16.14 -3.03
C ARG A 132 9.81 16.23 -1.54
N GLY A 133 9.63 15.17 -0.77
CA GLY A 133 9.91 15.18 0.67
C GLY A 133 11.32 15.59 1.02
N THR A 134 11.46 16.38 2.08
CA THR A 134 12.78 16.67 2.69
C THR A 134 13.14 15.56 3.69
N GLU A 135 14.40 15.52 4.11
CA GLU A 135 14.83 14.66 5.23
C GLU A 135 13.97 14.92 6.49
N GLN A 136 13.66 16.19 6.76
CA GLN A 136 12.77 16.60 7.85
C GLN A 136 11.34 16.05 7.68
N THR A 137 10.77 16.07 6.47
CA THR A 137 9.46 15.46 6.22
C THR A 137 9.47 13.96 6.52
N THR A 138 10.56 13.25 6.17
CA THR A 138 10.73 11.82 6.47
C THR A 138 10.84 11.57 7.99
N GLU A 139 11.62 12.37 8.70
CA GLU A 139 11.72 12.29 10.17
C GLU A 139 10.37 12.51 10.85
N LEU A 140 9.60 13.50 10.38
CA LEU A 140 8.25 13.79 10.90
C LEU A 140 7.27 12.64 10.64
N LEU A 141 7.33 12.00 9.47
CA LEU A 141 6.53 10.81 9.15
C LEU A 141 6.85 9.64 10.08
N VAL A 142 8.14 9.35 10.26
CA VAL A 142 8.60 8.33 11.20
C VAL A 142 8.13 8.67 12.62
N ARG A 143 8.15 9.95 13.00
CA ARG A 143 7.74 10.39 14.33
C ARG A 143 6.24 10.22 14.58
N CYS A 144 5.39 10.62 13.62
CA CYS A 144 3.95 10.35 13.68
C CYS A 144 3.68 8.85 13.88
N PHE A 145 4.37 8.00 13.11
CA PHE A 145 4.27 6.55 13.21
C PHE A 145 4.68 5.99 14.58
N GLN A 146 5.79 6.47 15.15
CA GLN A 146 6.22 6.06 16.49
C GLN A 146 5.22 6.43 17.59
N ILE A 147 4.62 7.62 17.50
CA ILE A 147 3.59 8.06 18.44
C ILE A 147 2.35 7.16 18.33
N TYR A 148 2.00 6.72 17.11
CA TYR A 148 0.95 5.72 16.90
C TYR A 148 1.21 4.40 17.61
N GLU A 149 2.36 3.80 17.35
CA GLU A 149 2.72 2.50 17.92
C GLU A 149 2.79 2.57 19.45
N THR A 150 3.31 3.67 19.99
CA THR A 150 3.53 3.83 21.44
C THR A 150 2.23 4.04 22.20
N HIS A 151 1.34 4.91 21.71
CA HIS A 151 0.20 5.39 22.51
C HIS A 151 -1.14 4.76 22.16
N PHE A 152 -1.28 4.33 20.91
CA PHE A 152 -2.56 3.84 20.39
C PHE A 152 -2.55 2.32 20.18
N GLY A 153 -1.38 1.70 19.96
CA GLY A 153 -1.15 0.25 20.07
C GLY A 153 -2.11 -0.65 19.27
N SER A 154 -2.92 -0.06 18.39
CA SER A 154 -3.94 -0.73 17.62
C SER A 154 -3.31 -1.16 16.31
N ALA A 155 -3.09 -2.46 16.17
CA ALA A 155 -2.76 -3.13 14.92
C ALA A 155 -3.58 -2.60 13.73
N LEU A 156 -4.87 -2.35 13.95
CA LEU A 156 -5.78 -1.84 12.92
C LEU A 156 -5.46 -0.41 12.48
N LEU A 157 -5.03 0.46 13.40
CA LEU A 157 -4.68 1.83 13.07
C LEU A 157 -3.39 1.90 12.26
N VAL A 158 -2.40 1.07 12.60
CA VAL A 158 -1.17 0.93 11.81
C VAL A 158 -1.50 0.40 10.41
N ALA A 159 -2.39 -0.60 10.32
CA ALA A 159 -2.87 -1.11 9.03
C ALA A 159 -3.59 -0.03 8.21
N ASP A 160 -4.45 0.78 8.83
CA ASP A 160 -5.17 1.88 8.17
C ASP A 160 -4.20 2.91 7.58
N VAL A 161 -3.16 3.30 8.34
CA VAL A 161 -2.16 4.27 7.89
C VAL A 161 -1.38 3.73 6.69
N LEU A 162 -0.84 2.50 6.79
CA LEU A 162 -0.13 1.85 5.69
C LEU A 162 -1.03 1.68 4.45
N TRP A 163 -2.29 1.30 4.67
CA TRP A 163 -3.27 1.13 3.60
C TRP A 163 -3.52 2.44 2.85
N ASN A 164 -3.72 3.54 3.59
CA ASN A 164 -3.98 4.85 2.99
C ASN A 164 -2.77 5.37 2.21
N GLN A 165 -1.56 5.15 2.72
CA GLN A 165 -0.32 5.48 2.00
C GLN A 165 -0.19 4.68 0.69
N ALA A 166 -0.45 3.37 0.74
CA ALA A 166 -0.40 2.51 -0.43
C ALA A 166 -1.44 2.89 -1.49
N GLU A 167 -2.67 3.18 -1.08
CA GLU A 167 -3.72 3.65 -2.00
C GLU A 167 -3.43 5.04 -2.57
N PHE A 168 -2.75 5.91 -1.81
CA PHE A 168 -2.28 7.20 -2.34
C PHE A 168 -1.28 7.00 -3.48
N LEU A 169 -0.22 6.22 -3.27
CA LEU A 169 0.79 5.94 -4.31
C LEU A 169 0.15 5.32 -5.56
N ARG A 170 -0.76 4.36 -5.37
CA ARG A 170 -1.51 3.73 -6.47
C ARG A 170 -2.32 4.75 -7.28
N ARG A 171 -2.98 5.70 -6.63
CA ARG A 171 -3.77 6.76 -7.30
C ARG A 171 -2.90 7.75 -8.07
N GLN A 172 -1.64 7.95 -7.66
CA GLN A 172 -0.65 8.73 -8.41
C GLN A 172 -0.05 7.97 -9.61
N GLY A 173 -0.41 6.70 -9.79
CA GLY A 173 0.17 5.84 -10.83
C GLY A 173 1.45 5.12 -10.40
N GLU A 174 1.92 5.34 -9.17
CA GLU A 174 3.10 4.69 -8.58
C GLU A 174 2.74 3.35 -7.94
N SER A 175 2.01 2.51 -8.69
CA SER A 175 1.48 1.24 -8.19
C SER A 175 2.55 0.31 -7.64
N LEU A 176 3.74 0.26 -8.26
CA LEU A 176 4.85 -0.56 -7.77
C LEU A 176 5.44 -0.06 -6.44
N ALA A 177 5.45 1.25 -6.21
CA ALA A 177 5.90 1.83 -4.94
C ALA A 177 4.92 1.55 -3.79
N ALA A 178 3.66 1.23 -4.10
CA ALA A 178 2.66 0.83 -3.11
C ALA A 178 2.85 -0.61 -2.60
N VAL A 179 3.54 -1.48 -3.34
CA VAL A 179 3.67 -2.91 -3.01
C VAL A 179 4.32 -3.13 -1.64
N PRO A 180 5.47 -2.52 -1.30
CA PRO A 180 6.11 -2.75 0.01
C PRO A 180 5.21 -2.41 1.19
N LEU A 181 4.32 -1.42 1.04
CA LEU A 181 3.37 -1.04 2.09
C LEU A 181 2.25 -2.07 2.26
N TYR A 182 1.72 -2.61 1.16
CA TYR A 182 0.77 -3.72 1.24
C TYR A 182 1.42 -4.99 1.81
N GLU A 183 2.66 -5.29 1.44
CA GLU A 183 3.41 -6.42 2.00
C GLU A 183 3.69 -6.25 3.49
N GLU A 184 3.95 -5.02 3.96
CA GLU A 184 4.09 -4.75 5.38
C GLU A 184 2.79 -5.06 6.14
N ILE A 185 1.63 -4.68 5.58
CA ILE A 185 0.30 -5.03 6.12
C ILE A 185 0.10 -6.55 6.16
N GLN A 186 0.53 -7.27 5.12
CA GLN A 186 0.44 -8.74 5.07
C GLN A 186 1.32 -9.39 6.14
N SER A 187 2.57 -8.95 6.27
CA SER A 187 3.57 -9.56 7.14
C SER A 187 3.25 -9.41 8.63
N LYS A 188 2.64 -8.28 9.01
CA LYS A 188 2.26 -7.98 10.40
C LYS A 188 0.93 -8.61 10.82
N ASP A 189 0.24 -9.29 9.89
CA ASP A 189 -1.06 -9.97 10.06
C ASP A 189 -2.02 -9.18 10.97
N PHE A 190 -2.31 -7.94 10.56
CA PHE A 190 -3.26 -7.12 11.27
C PHE A 190 -4.66 -7.74 11.12
N SER A 191 -5.04 -8.57 12.11
CA SER A 191 -6.28 -9.35 12.16
C SER A 191 -7.47 -8.65 11.50
N GLY A 192 -8.14 -9.30 10.54
CA GLY A 192 -9.33 -8.76 9.87
C GLY A 192 -9.22 -8.75 8.34
N ASN A 193 -9.98 -7.87 7.67
CA ASN A 193 -10.05 -7.80 6.20
C ASN A 193 -8.80 -7.17 5.55
N TYR A 194 -7.87 -6.59 6.31
CA TYR A 194 -6.71 -5.88 5.75
C TYR A 194 -5.69 -6.80 5.11
N THR A 195 -5.29 -7.88 5.78
CA THR A 195 -4.34 -8.87 5.23
C THR A 195 -4.83 -9.38 3.87
N ARG A 196 -6.08 -9.85 3.80
CA ARG A 196 -6.67 -10.36 2.54
C ARG A 196 -6.70 -9.30 1.44
N ARG A 197 -7.18 -8.09 1.74
CA ARG A 197 -7.23 -7.01 0.75
C ARG A 197 -5.85 -6.58 0.28
N ALA A 198 -4.84 -6.62 1.15
CA ALA A 198 -3.47 -6.30 0.79
C ALA A 198 -2.87 -7.37 -0.12
N VAL A 199 -3.15 -8.66 0.11
CA VAL A 199 -2.81 -9.75 -0.81
C VAL A 199 -3.44 -9.51 -2.19
N GLU A 200 -4.76 -9.32 -2.23
CA GLU A 200 -5.50 -9.09 -3.48
C GLU A 200 -4.98 -7.86 -4.25
N ARG A 201 -4.49 -6.82 -3.55
CA ARG A 201 -3.90 -5.63 -4.20
C ARG A 201 -2.52 -5.87 -4.75
N VAL A 202 -1.65 -6.57 -4.03
CA VAL A 202 -0.32 -6.92 -4.52
C VAL A 202 -0.44 -7.79 -5.78
N GLU A 203 -1.33 -8.78 -5.77
CA GLU A 203 -1.65 -9.62 -6.93
C GLU A 203 -2.06 -8.79 -8.15
N GLN A 204 -3.03 -7.88 -7.97
CA GLN A 204 -3.51 -7.05 -9.05
C GLN A 204 -2.41 -6.14 -9.62
N ILE A 205 -1.60 -5.53 -8.76
CA ILE A 205 -0.51 -4.63 -9.18
C ILE A 205 0.52 -5.40 -10.00
N TRP A 206 0.94 -6.57 -9.53
CA TRP A 206 1.90 -7.40 -10.27
C TRP A 206 1.34 -7.92 -11.58
N SER A 207 0.05 -8.30 -11.63
CA SER A 207 -0.60 -8.72 -12.89
C SER A 207 -0.56 -7.60 -13.92
N MET A 208 -0.98 -6.39 -13.51
CA MET A 208 -0.97 -5.23 -14.40
C MET A 208 0.45 -4.84 -14.83
N ALA A 209 1.43 -4.91 -13.93
CA ALA A 209 2.82 -4.61 -14.24
C ALA A 209 3.44 -5.64 -15.21
N SER A 210 3.16 -6.93 -15.02
CA SER A 210 3.62 -8.01 -15.89
C SER A 210 2.97 -7.99 -17.27
N GLU A 211 1.70 -7.58 -17.38
CA GLU A 211 1.01 -7.41 -18.66
C GLU A 211 1.47 -6.17 -19.43
N SER A 212 1.77 -5.08 -18.72
CA SER A 212 2.23 -3.81 -19.32
C SER A 212 3.72 -3.80 -19.68
N THR A 213 4.52 -4.70 -19.11
CA THR A 213 5.92 -4.87 -19.48
C THR A 213 6.01 -5.69 -20.76
N PRO A 214 6.55 -5.14 -21.87
CA PRO A 214 6.66 -5.87 -23.12
C PRO A 214 7.67 -7.01 -22.96
N LEU A 215 7.30 -8.20 -23.45
CA LEU A 215 8.23 -9.31 -23.58
C LEU A 215 9.32 -8.94 -24.60
N PRO A 216 10.60 -9.27 -24.35
CA PRO A 216 11.67 -9.06 -25.33
C PRO A 216 11.34 -9.75 -26.65
N ARG A 217 11.60 -9.05 -27.76
CA ARG A 217 11.28 -9.54 -29.12
C ARG A 217 12.49 -10.17 -29.82
N ASP A 218 13.70 -9.81 -29.41
CA ASP A 218 14.94 -10.25 -30.04
C ASP A 218 15.76 -11.13 -29.09
N LEU A 219 16.31 -12.21 -29.67
CA LEU A 219 17.07 -13.23 -28.97
C LEU A 219 18.32 -12.66 -28.27
N GLU A 220 18.95 -11.61 -28.78
CA GLU A 220 20.20 -11.07 -28.23
C GLU A 220 19.98 -10.23 -26.95
N GLU A 221 18.74 -9.82 -26.66
CA GLU A 221 18.43 -9.05 -25.45
C GLU A 221 18.03 -9.95 -24.27
N ARG A 222 19.07 -10.33 -23.51
CA ARG A 222 19.07 -10.65 -22.05
C ARG A 222 18.72 -12.08 -21.61
N MET A 223 19.39 -12.49 -20.54
CA MET A 223 19.26 -13.79 -19.86
C MET A 223 18.50 -13.71 -18.53
N GLU A 224 18.16 -12.51 -18.07
CA GLU A 224 17.58 -12.31 -16.74
C GLU A 224 16.17 -11.75 -16.84
N VAL A 225 15.22 -12.48 -16.25
CA VAL A 225 13.81 -12.08 -16.13
C VAL A 225 13.72 -10.73 -15.41
N ALA A 226 13.03 -9.75 -16.01
CA ALA A 226 12.84 -8.45 -15.37
C ALA A 226 12.07 -8.59 -14.05
N SER A 227 12.37 -7.74 -13.07
CA SER A 227 11.78 -7.82 -11.71
C SER A 227 10.24 -7.94 -11.71
N PRO A 228 9.48 -7.15 -12.51
CA PRO A 228 8.02 -7.28 -12.53
C PRO A 228 7.51 -8.66 -12.94
N HIS A 229 8.22 -9.34 -13.84
CA HIS A 229 7.87 -10.71 -14.22
C HIS A 229 8.32 -11.74 -13.20
N LYS A 230 9.50 -11.58 -12.57
CA LYS A 230 9.98 -12.48 -11.51
C LYS A 230 9.01 -12.52 -10.33
N GLU A 231 8.59 -11.34 -9.88
CA GLU A 231 7.71 -11.20 -8.71
C GLU A 231 6.27 -11.65 -9.04
N TRP A 232 5.79 -11.36 -10.25
CA TRP A 232 4.53 -11.92 -10.73
C TRP A 232 4.55 -13.45 -10.86
N ILE A 233 5.63 -14.05 -11.39
CA ILE A 233 5.76 -15.52 -11.44
C ILE A 233 5.66 -16.11 -10.03
N ALA A 234 6.40 -15.57 -9.07
CA ALA A 234 6.38 -16.07 -7.69
C ALA A 234 4.97 -15.96 -7.06
N GLN A 235 4.21 -14.91 -7.40
CA GLN A 235 2.82 -14.80 -6.96
C GLN A 235 1.91 -15.82 -7.65
N ALA A 236 2.00 -15.93 -8.97
CA ALA A 236 1.20 -16.87 -9.76
C ALA A 236 1.44 -18.32 -9.31
N GLU A 237 2.68 -18.71 -9.02
CA GLU A 237 3.01 -20.05 -8.49
C GLU A 237 2.33 -20.33 -7.14
N ARG A 238 2.20 -19.32 -6.27
CA ARG A 238 1.47 -19.46 -5.00
C ARG A 238 -0.03 -19.66 -5.24
N GLU A 239 -0.63 -18.93 -6.16
CA GLU A 239 -2.05 -19.08 -6.49
C GLU A 239 -2.36 -20.42 -7.19
N ILE A 240 -1.50 -20.83 -8.13
CA ILE A 240 -1.58 -22.15 -8.77
C ILE A 240 -1.51 -23.27 -7.71
N ALA A 241 -0.65 -23.13 -6.68
CA ALA A 241 -0.56 -24.12 -5.62
C ALA A 241 -1.85 -24.26 -4.79
N LEU A 242 -2.67 -23.21 -4.71
CA LEU A 242 -3.96 -23.24 -3.99
C LEU A 242 -5.05 -23.95 -4.82
N GLU A 243 -5.15 -23.64 -6.12
CA GLU A 243 -6.17 -24.19 -7.01
C GLU A 243 -5.58 -24.62 -8.37
N PRO A 244 -4.78 -25.70 -8.43
CA PRO A 244 -3.95 -26.05 -9.58
C PRO A 244 -4.73 -26.49 -10.84
N GLU A 245 -6.00 -26.85 -10.67
CA GLU A 245 -6.88 -27.28 -11.76
C GLU A 245 -7.92 -26.21 -12.13
N SER A 246 -7.79 -25.00 -11.57
CA SER A 246 -8.68 -23.88 -11.92
C SER A 246 -8.37 -23.37 -13.34
N PRO A 247 -9.38 -22.88 -14.08
CA PRO A 247 -9.13 -22.21 -15.37
C PRO A 247 -8.17 -21.03 -15.28
N VAL A 248 -8.12 -20.36 -14.12
CA VAL A 248 -7.21 -19.24 -13.84
C VAL A 248 -5.78 -19.74 -13.72
N ALA A 249 -5.55 -20.83 -12.98
CA ALA A 249 -4.22 -21.45 -12.85
C ALA A 249 -3.63 -21.82 -14.22
N PHE A 250 -4.43 -22.37 -15.14
CA PHE A 250 -3.94 -22.68 -16.48
C PHE A 250 -3.55 -21.45 -17.32
N GLU A 251 -4.29 -20.34 -17.22
CA GLU A 251 -3.92 -19.10 -17.91
C GLU A 251 -2.68 -18.46 -17.27
N MET A 252 -2.50 -18.59 -15.95
CA MET A 252 -1.27 -18.18 -15.26
C MET A 252 -0.06 -19.04 -15.67
N GLU A 253 -0.18 -20.37 -15.67
CA GLU A 253 0.87 -21.29 -16.14
C GLU A 253 1.26 -20.98 -17.60
N LEU A 254 0.27 -20.70 -18.46
CA LEU A 254 0.52 -20.32 -19.85
C LEU A 254 1.34 -19.04 -19.93
N ARG A 255 0.98 -18.02 -19.14
CA ARG A 255 1.69 -16.74 -19.11
C ARG A 255 3.09 -16.86 -18.51
N ILE A 256 3.29 -17.70 -17.48
CA ILE A 256 4.62 -18.05 -16.95
C ILE A 256 5.47 -18.64 -18.08
N ALA A 257 4.94 -19.58 -18.85
CA ALA A 257 5.67 -20.18 -19.97
C ALA A 257 6.02 -19.16 -21.07
N GLU A 258 5.11 -18.24 -21.41
CA GLU A 258 5.42 -17.16 -22.36
C GLU A 258 6.57 -16.26 -21.88
N ILE A 259 6.58 -15.91 -20.60
CA ILE A 259 7.66 -15.14 -19.99
C ILE A 259 8.96 -15.97 -20.05
N GLN A 260 8.93 -17.23 -19.63
CA GLN A 260 10.09 -18.11 -19.64
C GLN A 260 10.69 -18.24 -21.06
N LEU A 261 9.87 -18.44 -22.10
CA LEU A 261 10.32 -18.45 -23.49
C LEU A 261 11.00 -17.13 -23.88
N ALA A 262 10.40 -16.00 -23.52
CA ALA A 262 10.96 -14.68 -23.83
C ALA A 262 12.34 -14.47 -23.16
N TYR A 263 12.56 -15.05 -21.98
CA TYR A 263 13.82 -14.96 -21.24
C TYR A 263 14.74 -16.20 -21.40
N ARG A 264 14.55 -17.00 -22.46
CA ARG A 264 15.37 -18.18 -22.83
C ARG A 264 15.40 -19.31 -21.79
N GLN A 265 14.41 -19.40 -20.93
CA GLN A 265 14.17 -20.53 -20.02
C GLN A 265 13.34 -21.60 -20.75
N VAL A 266 13.91 -22.15 -21.83
CA VAL A 266 13.18 -22.98 -22.81
C VAL A 266 12.76 -24.32 -22.23
N ASP A 267 13.62 -24.95 -21.43
CA ASP A 267 13.35 -26.27 -20.86
C ASP A 267 12.20 -26.19 -19.84
N GLU A 268 12.20 -25.17 -18.98
CA GLU A 268 11.13 -24.89 -18.02
C GLU A 268 9.82 -24.57 -18.75
N ALA A 269 9.88 -23.68 -19.75
CA ALA A 269 8.70 -23.31 -20.52
C ALA A 269 8.06 -24.51 -21.24
N TYR A 270 8.89 -25.39 -21.84
CA TYR A 270 8.38 -26.56 -22.55
C TYR A 270 7.77 -27.58 -21.59
N GLY A 271 8.35 -27.76 -20.40
CA GLY A 271 7.77 -28.55 -19.34
C GLY A 271 6.38 -28.04 -18.95
N THR A 272 6.27 -26.74 -18.69
CA THR A 272 5.01 -26.07 -18.33
C THR A 272 3.97 -26.20 -19.43
N LEU A 273 4.32 -25.88 -20.69
CA LEU A 273 3.40 -25.97 -21.83
C LEU A 273 2.89 -27.41 -22.06
N ARG A 274 3.75 -28.42 -21.93
CA ARG A 274 3.35 -29.82 -22.05
C ARG A 274 2.37 -30.22 -20.94
N SER A 275 2.66 -29.83 -19.70
CA SER A 275 1.75 -30.05 -18.57
C SER A 275 0.36 -29.44 -18.83
N ILE A 276 0.30 -28.21 -19.35
CA ILE A 276 -0.97 -27.55 -19.71
C ILE A 276 -1.69 -28.31 -20.83
N ILE A 277 -0.98 -28.79 -21.85
CA ILE A 277 -1.59 -29.55 -22.95
C ILE A 277 -2.24 -30.86 -22.47
N ASP A 278 -1.64 -31.49 -21.46
CA ASP A 278 -2.10 -32.78 -20.94
C ASP A 278 -3.27 -32.63 -19.95
N ARG A 279 -3.27 -31.57 -19.12
CA ARG A 279 -4.27 -31.36 -18.06
C ARG A 279 -5.35 -30.32 -18.38
N GLY A 280 -5.02 -29.34 -19.20
CA GLY A 280 -5.86 -28.18 -19.47
C GLY A 280 -7.13 -28.51 -20.25
N ASN A 281 -8.13 -27.64 -20.14
CA ASN A 281 -9.31 -27.70 -20.99
C ASN A 281 -8.95 -27.44 -22.47
N GLU A 282 -9.88 -27.76 -23.39
CA GLU A 282 -9.64 -27.65 -24.84
C GLU A 282 -9.07 -26.29 -25.26
N HIS A 283 -9.58 -25.20 -24.69
CA HIS A 283 -9.17 -23.85 -25.05
C HIS A 283 -7.72 -23.56 -24.66
N VAL A 284 -7.35 -23.83 -23.40
CA VAL A 284 -6.01 -23.51 -22.89
C VAL A 284 -4.96 -24.49 -23.43
N ALA A 285 -5.32 -25.77 -23.60
CA ALA A 285 -4.45 -26.75 -24.26
C ALA A 285 -4.12 -26.35 -25.71
N VAL A 286 -5.10 -25.83 -26.47
CA VAL A 286 -4.87 -25.33 -27.83
C VAL A 286 -3.95 -24.10 -27.85
N LYS A 287 -4.11 -23.16 -26.92
CA LYS A 287 -3.19 -22.01 -26.78
C LYS A 287 -1.77 -22.47 -26.47
N ALA A 288 -1.58 -23.33 -25.45
CA ALA A 288 -0.27 -23.84 -25.06
C ALA A 288 0.43 -24.59 -26.20
N ALA A 289 -0.30 -25.45 -26.92
CA ALA A 289 0.21 -26.15 -28.09
C ALA A 289 0.60 -25.20 -29.23
N SER A 290 -0.15 -24.11 -29.41
CA SER A 290 0.13 -23.08 -30.41
C SER A 290 1.41 -22.31 -30.08
N VAL A 291 1.57 -21.88 -28.83
CA VAL A 291 2.78 -21.20 -28.34
C VAL A 291 4.01 -22.08 -28.51
N LEU A 292 3.92 -23.35 -28.08
CA LEU A 292 5.01 -24.32 -28.20
C LEU A 292 5.44 -24.51 -29.67
N LEU A 293 4.46 -24.75 -30.55
CA LEU A 293 4.74 -25.06 -31.95
C LEU A 293 5.28 -23.84 -32.71
N GLN A 294 4.76 -22.64 -32.41
CA GLN A 294 5.25 -21.38 -32.97
C GLN A 294 6.70 -21.13 -32.56
N HIS A 295 7.03 -21.25 -31.27
CA HIS A 295 8.39 -21.06 -30.80
C HIS A 295 9.37 -22.03 -31.47
N ILE A 296 9.01 -23.32 -31.60
CA ILE A 296 9.84 -24.31 -32.30
C ILE A 296 10.01 -23.92 -33.78
N ALA A 297 8.95 -23.45 -34.45
CA ALA A 297 9.02 -23.04 -35.85
C ALA A 297 9.96 -21.83 -36.07
N ASP A 298 9.95 -20.88 -35.13
CA ASP A 298 10.76 -19.67 -35.23
C ASP A 298 12.23 -19.89 -34.87
N HIS A 299 12.52 -20.86 -33.99
CA HIS A 299 13.85 -21.04 -33.37
C HIS A 299 14.55 -22.37 -33.70
N SER A 300 13.85 -23.36 -34.25
CA SER A 300 14.51 -24.60 -34.65
C SER A 300 15.39 -24.37 -35.88
N ALA A 301 16.67 -24.74 -35.76
CA ALA A 301 17.58 -24.81 -36.90
C ALA A 301 17.28 -26.00 -37.83
N SER A 302 16.31 -26.85 -37.45
CA SER A 302 16.11 -28.19 -37.98
C SER A 302 14.63 -28.48 -38.22
N SER A 303 14.28 -28.71 -39.49
CA SER A 303 12.96 -29.22 -39.91
C SER A 303 12.54 -30.51 -39.18
N ARG A 304 13.50 -31.25 -38.61
CA ARG A 304 13.25 -32.50 -37.87
C ARG A 304 12.55 -32.24 -36.55
N ASP A 305 12.95 -31.22 -35.80
CA ASP A 305 12.42 -30.96 -34.45
C ASP A 305 10.98 -30.45 -34.54
N PHE A 306 10.71 -29.57 -35.51
CA PHE A 306 9.35 -29.16 -35.86
C PHE A 306 8.47 -30.35 -36.28
N LYS A 307 8.97 -31.26 -37.13
CA LYS A 307 8.22 -32.46 -37.55
C LYS A 307 7.89 -33.38 -36.39
N GLN A 308 8.83 -33.56 -35.47
CA GLN A 308 8.64 -34.39 -34.28
C GLN A 308 7.59 -33.77 -33.34
N ALA A 309 7.75 -32.50 -32.97
CA ALA A 309 6.79 -31.79 -32.12
C ALA A 309 5.38 -31.77 -32.73
N ARG A 310 5.28 -31.53 -34.05
CA ARG A 310 3.99 -31.60 -34.76
C ARG A 310 3.36 -32.98 -34.65
N LYS A 311 4.13 -34.05 -34.87
CA LYS A 311 3.62 -35.43 -34.81
C LYS A 311 3.13 -35.78 -33.41
N GLU A 312 3.84 -35.35 -32.38
CA GLU A 312 3.45 -35.51 -30.98
C GLU A 312 2.12 -34.79 -30.70
N LEU A 313 2.00 -33.52 -31.07
CA LEU A 313 0.78 -32.74 -30.84
C LEU A 313 -0.42 -33.23 -31.68
N GLN A 314 -0.19 -33.75 -32.88
CA GLN A 314 -1.24 -34.34 -33.73
C GLN A 314 -1.83 -35.63 -33.14
N ALA A 315 -1.10 -36.32 -32.25
CA ALA A 315 -1.64 -37.49 -31.57
C ALA A 315 -2.72 -37.13 -30.54
N ASN A 316 -2.74 -35.87 -30.06
CA ASN A 316 -3.77 -35.38 -29.16
C ASN A 316 -5.06 -35.06 -29.94
N LYS A 317 -6.12 -35.85 -29.68
CA LYS A 317 -7.41 -35.74 -30.37
C LYS A 317 -8.09 -34.38 -30.15
N VAL A 318 -7.93 -33.79 -28.96
CA VAL A 318 -8.52 -32.49 -28.62
C VAL A 318 -7.93 -31.42 -29.54
N LEU A 319 -6.60 -31.38 -29.64
CA LEU A 319 -5.89 -30.45 -30.50
C LEU A 319 -6.24 -30.66 -31.99
N TRP A 320 -6.29 -31.91 -32.46
CA TRP A 320 -6.51 -32.20 -33.87
C TRP A 320 -7.95 -31.93 -34.35
N ASN A 321 -8.92 -31.97 -33.44
CA ASN A 321 -10.30 -31.61 -33.76
C ASN A 321 -10.47 -30.09 -33.89
N ASN A 322 -9.65 -29.30 -33.20
CA ASN A 322 -9.66 -27.85 -33.30
C ASN A 322 -9.23 -27.35 -34.70
N LYS A 323 -10.08 -26.52 -35.32
CA LYS A 323 -9.85 -26.02 -36.69
C LYS A 323 -8.73 -24.99 -36.76
N GLU A 324 -8.63 -24.11 -35.78
CA GLU A 324 -7.61 -23.06 -35.74
C GLU A 324 -6.21 -23.66 -35.53
N PHE A 325 -6.08 -24.62 -34.62
CA PHE A 325 -4.82 -25.33 -34.40
C PHE A 325 -4.33 -26.05 -35.67
N ARG A 326 -5.23 -26.71 -36.40
CA ARG A 326 -4.90 -27.34 -37.69
C ARG A 326 -4.42 -26.35 -38.72
N LYS A 327 -5.06 -25.18 -38.81
CA LYS A 327 -4.68 -24.11 -39.73
C LYS A 327 -3.29 -23.57 -39.39
N LEU A 328 -3.06 -23.20 -38.13
CA LEU A 328 -1.75 -22.75 -37.63
C LEU A 328 -0.65 -23.76 -37.97
N THR A 329 -0.91 -25.04 -37.70
CA THR A 329 0.03 -26.13 -37.97
C THR A 329 0.41 -26.22 -39.46
N GLN A 330 -0.55 -25.99 -40.36
CA GLN A 330 -0.30 -25.97 -41.80
C GLN A 330 0.50 -24.75 -42.25
N ASP A 331 0.18 -23.57 -41.69
CA ASP A 331 0.86 -22.33 -42.02
C ASP A 331 2.32 -22.36 -41.54
N LEU A 332 2.57 -22.79 -40.29
CA LEU A 332 3.91 -22.98 -39.75
C LEU A 332 4.72 -24.03 -40.53
N ARG A 333 4.08 -25.11 -40.96
CA ARG A 333 4.73 -26.12 -41.81
C ARG A 333 5.26 -25.49 -43.10
N ARG A 334 4.47 -24.64 -43.77
CA ARG A 334 4.89 -23.97 -45.00
C ARG A 334 6.06 -23.02 -44.73
N GLN A 335 6.06 -22.34 -43.58
CA GLN A 335 7.14 -21.45 -43.16
C GLN A 335 8.45 -22.21 -42.91
N VAL A 336 8.41 -23.36 -42.21
CA VAL A 336 9.60 -24.13 -41.85
C VAL A 336 10.12 -24.99 -43.00
N GLU A 337 9.24 -25.58 -43.82
CA GLU A 337 9.64 -26.42 -44.97
C GLU A 337 9.97 -25.60 -46.23
N GLY A 338 9.62 -24.31 -46.25
CA GLY A 338 9.97 -23.38 -47.33
C GLY A 338 11.26 -22.59 -47.11
N LYS A 339 11.86 -22.68 -45.91
CA LYS A 339 13.19 -22.15 -45.56
C LYS A 339 14.28 -23.17 -45.89
#